data_AF-A0A7C3BZE9-F1
#
_entry.id   AF-A0A7C3BZE9-F1
#
_cell.length_a   1.000
_cell.length_b   1.000
_cell.length_c   1.000
_cell.angle_alpha   90.00
_cell.angle_beta   90.00
_cell.angle_gamma   90.00
#
_symmetry.space_group_name_H-M   'P 1'
#
loop_
_entity.id
_entity.type
_entity.pdbx_description
1 polymer ?
#
loop_
_entity_poly.entity_id
_entity_poly.type
_entity_poly.pdbx_seq_one_letter_code
_entity_poly.pdbx_strand_id
1 'polypeptide(L)'
;MPPSLNVFWKELLSFVRDRRALLNQVVLPLVLMPLFMFGPSYLVERLSSQAAAEAQRVAVRGAPEALEQALKEVGLVVVPEPEPEAAVREGRADAGLVYEEGRVAVYLALAQGGMKAEVLKGRIEHALGRYKAALVEARLRAAGLD
;
A
#
# COMPACT_ATOMS: atom_id res chain seq x y z
N MET A 1 -54.63 -17.80 25.59
CA MET A 1 -53.59 -16.76 25.42
C MET A 1 -54.23 -15.41 25.66
N PRO A 2 -53.58 -14.48 26.37
CA PRO A 2 -54.17 -13.18 26.68
C PRO A 2 -54.42 -12.37 25.39
N PRO A 3 -55.55 -11.66 25.26
CA PRO A 3 -55.95 -10.95 24.04
C PRO A 3 -54.96 -9.84 23.64
N SER A 4 -54.21 -9.29 24.60
CA SER A 4 -53.15 -8.32 24.38
C SER A 4 -52.02 -8.85 23.49
N LEU A 5 -51.71 -10.14 23.57
CA LEU A 5 -50.63 -10.75 22.80
C LEU A 5 -50.99 -10.83 21.30
N ASN A 6 -52.26 -11.12 21.00
CA ASN A 6 -52.74 -11.17 19.62
C ASN A 6 -52.74 -9.79 18.96
N VAL A 7 -53.04 -8.73 19.72
CA VAL A 7 -52.97 -7.35 19.23
C VAL A 7 -51.52 -6.96 18.95
N PHE A 8 -50.59 -7.27 19.87
CA PHE A 8 -49.17 -7.03 19.68
C PHE A 8 -48.61 -7.72 18.42
N TRP A 9 -48.91 -9.01 18.23
CA TRP A 9 -48.49 -9.73 17.03
C TRP A 9 -49.07 -9.15 15.75
N LYS A 10 -50.33 -8.71 15.79
CA LYS A 10 -50.99 -8.09 14.63
C LYS A 10 -50.34 -6.76 14.25
N GLU A 11 -50.00 -5.91 15.21
CA GLU A 11 -49.30 -4.65 14.95
C GLU A 11 -47.87 -4.86 14.48
N LEU A 12 -47.13 -5.80 15.08
CA LEU A 12 -45.77 -6.14 14.67
C LEU A 12 -45.75 -6.68 13.23
N LEU A 13 -46.69 -7.57 12.88
CA LEU A 13 -46.86 -8.06 11.51
C LEU A 13 -47.27 -6.97 10.53
N SER A 14 -48.06 -5.99 10.95
CA SER A 14 -48.44 -4.83 10.13
C SER A 14 -47.24 -3.94 9.84
N PHE A 15 -46.38 -3.70 10.84
CA PHE A 15 -45.12 -2.98 10.66
C PHE A 15 -44.17 -3.74 9.72
N VAL A 16 -44.09 -5.06 9.86
CA VAL A 16 -43.28 -5.90 8.98
C VAL A 16 -43.82 -5.96 7.54
N ARG A 17 -45.14 -5.87 7.36
CA ARG A 17 -45.76 -5.79 6.02
C ARG A 17 -45.57 -4.43 5.37
N ASP A 18 -45.36 -3.36 6.15
CA ASP A 18 -44.97 -2.07 5.61
C ASP A 18 -43.49 -2.07 5.22
N ARG A 19 -43.23 -2.75 4.10
CA ARG A 19 -41.89 -2.89 3.52
C ARG A 19 -41.26 -1.53 3.24
N ARG A 20 -42.05 -0.50 2.92
CA ARG A 20 -41.52 0.83 2.60
C ARG A 20 -41.04 1.54 3.86
N ALA A 21 -41.82 1.49 4.94
CA ALA A 21 -41.42 2.05 6.22
C ALA A 21 -40.23 1.28 6.81
N LEU A 22 -40.25 -0.06 6.79
CA LEU A 22 -39.13 -0.88 7.24
C LEU A 22 -37.85 -0.63 6.44
N LEU A 23 -37.95 -0.56 5.11
CA LEU A 23 -36.78 -0.30 4.27
C LEU A 23 -36.18 1.07 4.58
N ASN A 24 -36.99 2.12 4.68
CA ASN A 24 -36.47 3.47 4.90
C ASN A 24 -36.02 3.75 6.34
N GLN A 25 -36.69 3.20 7.35
CA GLN A 25 -36.42 3.54 8.75
C GLN A 25 -35.43 2.58 9.41
N VAL A 26 -35.36 1.33 8.96
CA VAL A 26 -34.54 0.29 9.60
C VAL A 26 -33.42 -0.19 8.68
N VAL A 27 -33.76 -0.64 7.47
CA VAL A 27 -32.76 -1.23 6.57
C VAL A 27 -31.81 -0.16 6.02
N LEU A 28 -32.35 0.99 5.62
CA LEU A 28 -31.58 2.05 4.98
C LEU A 28 -30.49 2.60 5.92
N PRO A 29 -30.75 2.99 7.18
CA PRO A 29 -29.67 3.42 8.09
C PRO A 29 -28.66 2.31 8.38
N LEU A 30 -29.15 1.07 8.56
CA LEU A 30 -28.31 -0.08 8.89
C LEU A 30 -27.38 -0.48 7.75
N VAL A 31 -27.74 -0.20 6.50
CA VAL A 31 -26.90 -0.46 5.31
C VAL A 31 -26.09 0.77 4.92
N LEU A 32 -26.68 1.96 4.96
CA LEU A 32 -25.99 3.20 4.58
C LEU A 32 -24.82 3.50 5.53
N MET A 33 -24.98 3.33 6.84
CA MET A 33 -23.88 3.58 7.78
C MET A 33 -22.64 2.74 7.50
N PRO A 34 -22.71 1.40 7.40
CA PRO A 34 -21.53 0.60 7.05
C PRO A 34 -21.06 0.90 5.62
N LEU A 35 -21.96 1.16 4.67
CA LEU A 35 -21.55 1.50 3.30
C LEU A 35 -20.75 2.81 3.26
N PHE A 36 -21.14 3.83 4.01
CA PHE A 36 -20.40 5.09 4.11
C PHE A 36 -19.12 4.97 4.95
N MET A 37 -19.11 4.09 5.95
CA MET A 37 -17.93 3.86 6.80
C MET A 37 -16.85 3.03 6.08
N PHE A 38 -17.24 1.96 5.39
CA PHE A 38 -16.33 1.00 4.76
C PHE A 38 -16.12 1.24 3.26
N GLY A 39 -17.09 1.84 2.57
CA GLY A 39 -17.05 2.08 1.12
C GLY A 39 -15.85 2.95 0.70
N PRO A 40 -15.67 4.15 1.27
CA PRO A 40 -14.52 5.00 0.95
C PRO A 40 -13.18 4.34 1.28
N SER A 41 -13.08 3.69 2.46
CA SER A 41 -11.87 3.00 2.90
C SER A 41 -11.46 1.90 1.91
N TYR A 42 -12.41 1.08 1.47
CA TYR A 42 -12.17 0.02 0.48
C TYR A 42 -11.79 0.58 -0.90
N LEU A 43 -12.41 1.68 -1.31
CA LEU A 43 -12.10 2.34 -2.57
C LEU A 43 -10.68 2.94 -2.54
N VAL A 44 -10.30 3.61 -1.46
CA VAL A 44 -8.96 4.16 -1.28
C VAL A 44 -7.91 3.06 -1.25
N GLU A 45 -8.18 1.93 -0.58
CA GLU A 45 -7.30 0.77 -0.57
C GLU A 45 -7.13 0.16 -1.97
N ARG A 46 -8.22 0.05 -2.74
CA ARG A 46 -8.18 -0.41 -4.15
C ARG A 46 -7.38 0.53 -5.04
N LEU A 47 -7.58 1.84 -4.92
CA LEU A 47 -6.82 2.84 -5.69
C LEU A 47 -5.35 2.85 -5.28
N SER A 48 -5.06 2.72 -3.98
CA SER A 48 -3.71 2.64 -3.45
C SER A 48 -2.99 1.37 -3.93
N SER A 49 -3.66 0.23 -3.89
CA SER A 49 -3.09 -1.04 -4.37
C SER A 49 -2.87 -1.05 -5.88
N GLN A 50 -3.75 -0.42 -6.67
CA GLN A 50 -3.53 -0.23 -8.10
C GLN A 50 -2.37 0.72 -8.41
N ALA A 51 -2.28 1.86 -7.72
CA ALA A 51 -1.15 2.79 -7.86
C ALA A 51 0.18 2.16 -7.39
N ALA A 52 0.13 1.27 -6.41
CA ALA A 52 1.28 0.49 -5.96
C ALA A 52 1.61 -0.71 -6.88
N ALA A 53 0.66 -1.16 -7.70
CA ALA A 53 0.83 -2.23 -8.68
C ALA A 53 1.43 -1.73 -10.01
N GLU A 54 1.40 -0.43 -10.28
CA GLU A 54 2.28 0.16 -11.29
C GLU A 54 3.73 -0.05 -10.87
N ALA A 55 4.50 -0.72 -11.73
CA ALA A 55 5.88 -1.07 -11.48
C ALA A 55 6.73 0.22 -11.42
N GLN A 56 7.01 0.68 -10.20
CA GLN A 56 7.70 1.95 -9.95
C GLN A 56 9.15 1.86 -10.45
N ARG A 57 9.58 2.87 -11.21
CA ARG A 57 10.92 2.93 -11.80
C ARG A 57 11.90 3.57 -10.84
N VAL A 58 13.00 2.88 -10.58
CA VAL A 58 14.10 3.37 -9.75
C VAL A 58 15.33 3.54 -10.63
N ALA A 59 15.75 4.78 -10.83
CA ALA A 59 17.00 5.11 -11.48
C ALA A 59 18.16 4.77 -10.53
N VAL A 60 19.14 4.00 -10.99
CA VAL A 60 20.22 3.49 -10.12
C VAL A 60 21.59 3.80 -10.73
N ARG A 61 22.50 4.31 -9.89
CA ARG A 61 23.91 4.52 -10.22
C ARG A 61 24.80 3.71 -9.29
N GLY A 62 25.68 2.89 -9.87
CA GLY A 62 26.77 2.22 -9.15
C GLY A 62 26.35 1.12 -8.18
N ALA A 63 25.09 0.66 -8.20
CA ALA A 63 24.64 -0.39 -7.30
C ALA A 63 25.26 -1.74 -7.67
N PRO A 64 25.65 -2.55 -6.67
CA PRO A 64 26.04 -3.94 -6.92
C PRO A 64 24.82 -4.77 -7.34
N GLU A 65 25.05 -5.81 -8.14
CA GLU A 65 23.98 -6.66 -8.69
C GLU A 65 23.06 -7.26 -7.61
N ALA A 66 23.62 -7.60 -6.45
CA ALA A 66 22.85 -8.08 -5.30
C ALA A 66 21.86 -7.03 -4.75
N LEU A 67 22.19 -5.73 -4.81
CA LEU A 67 21.26 -4.67 -4.42
C LEU A 67 20.19 -4.48 -5.49
N GLU A 68 20.55 -4.56 -6.77
CA GLU A 68 19.57 -4.49 -7.86
C GLU A 68 18.55 -5.64 -7.81
N GLN A 69 19.00 -6.86 -7.47
CA GLN A 69 18.12 -8.00 -7.27
C GLN A 69 17.17 -7.78 -6.08
N ALA A 70 17.69 -7.30 -4.95
CA ALA A 70 16.86 -6.99 -3.78
C ALA A 70 15.76 -5.95 -4.09
N LEU A 71 16.06 -4.96 -4.94
CA LEU A 71 15.09 -3.98 -5.43
C LEU A 71 14.05 -4.62 -6.38
N LYS A 72 14.47 -5.49 -7.30
CA LYS A 72 13.54 -6.21 -8.21
C LYS A 72 12.59 -7.13 -7.45
N GLU A 73 13.06 -7.79 -6.38
CA GLU A 73 12.26 -8.68 -5.55
C GLU A 73 11.14 -7.98 -4.77
N VAL A 74 11.27 -6.67 -4.50
CA VAL A 74 10.18 -5.86 -3.92
C VAL A 74 9.24 -5.27 -4.97
N GLY A 75 9.38 -5.68 -6.24
CA GLY A 75 8.54 -5.24 -7.35
C GLY A 75 8.92 -3.90 -7.97
N LEU A 76 10.17 -3.43 -7.76
CA LEU A 76 10.68 -2.20 -8.37
C LEU A 76 11.39 -2.49 -9.70
N VAL A 77 11.22 -1.60 -10.67
CA VAL A 77 11.93 -1.68 -11.96
C VAL A 77 13.22 -0.87 -11.84
N VAL A 78 14.35 -1.56 -11.81
CA VAL A 78 15.67 -0.94 -11.76
C VAL A 78 16.09 -0.48 -13.16
N VAL A 79 16.41 0.79 -13.30
CA VAL A 79 16.90 1.42 -14.53
C VAL A 79 18.29 1.99 -14.27
N PRO A 80 19.36 1.50 -14.93
CA PRO A 80 20.68 2.09 -14.82
C PRO A 80 20.68 3.52 -15.38
N GLU A 81 21.13 4.49 -14.59
CA GLU A 81 21.15 5.89 -14.98
C GLU A 81 22.37 6.61 -14.36
N PRO A 82 23.19 7.32 -15.16
CA PRO A 82 24.35 8.07 -14.65
C PRO A 82 23.97 9.23 -13.70
N GLU A 83 22.80 9.84 -13.86
CA GLU A 83 22.30 10.90 -12.99
C GLU A 83 20.90 10.59 -12.45
N PRO A 84 20.78 9.74 -11.39
CA PRO A 84 19.50 9.36 -10.83
C PRO A 84 18.68 10.55 -10.31
N GLU A 85 19.34 11.56 -9.76
CA GLU A 85 18.68 12.78 -9.26
C GLU A 85 17.99 13.55 -10.41
N ALA A 86 18.68 13.72 -11.54
CA ALA A 86 18.11 14.39 -12.71
C ALA A 86 16.92 13.60 -13.27
N ALA A 87 17.02 12.26 -13.33
CA ALA A 87 15.93 11.41 -13.78
C ALA A 87 14.67 11.51 -12.90
N VAL A 88 14.82 11.65 -11.58
CA VAL A 88 13.70 11.91 -10.66
C VAL A 88 13.11 13.30 -10.89
N ARG A 89 13.97 14.33 -10.99
CA ARG A 89 13.55 15.71 -11.20
C ARG A 89 12.79 15.92 -12.51
N GLU A 90 13.20 15.21 -13.56
CA GLU A 90 12.59 15.25 -14.90
C GLU A 90 11.38 14.32 -15.02
N GLY A 91 11.06 13.54 -13.98
CA GLY A 91 9.94 12.60 -13.99
C GLY A 91 10.16 11.35 -14.85
N ARG A 92 11.41 11.06 -15.23
CA ARG A 92 11.79 9.84 -15.95
C ARG A 92 11.82 8.60 -15.03
N ALA A 93 12.02 8.82 -13.73
CA ALA A 93 11.98 7.80 -12.69
C ALA A 93 11.16 8.27 -11.47
N ASP A 94 10.56 7.33 -10.73
CA ASP A 94 9.81 7.62 -9.51
C ASP A 94 10.75 7.83 -8.31
N ALA A 95 11.89 7.14 -8.31
CA ALA A 95 12.97 7.28 -7.34
C ALA A 95 14.35 7.19 -8.01
N GLY A 96 15.35 7.73 -7.33
CA GLY A 96 16.75 7.71 -7.72
C GLY A 96 17.57 7.12 -6.58
N LEU A 97 18.55 6.28 -6.90
CA LEU A 97 19.43 5.65 -5.94
C LEU A 97 20.87 5.77 -6.41
N VAL A 98 21.71 6.36 -5.57
CA VAL A 98 23.15 6.48 -5.80
C VAL A 98 23.87 5.64 -4.76
N TYR A 99 24.63 4.64 -5.24
CA TYR A 99 25.47 3.81 -4.40
C TYR A 99 26.93 4.23 -4.56
N GLU A 100 27.55 4.70 -3.48
CA GLU A 100 28.95 5.11 -3.44
C GLU A 100 29.60 4.61 -2.15
N GLU A 101 30.67 3.82 -2.27
CA GLU A 101 31.48 3.35 -1.12
C GLU A 101 30.66 2.69 0.02
N GLY A 102 29.58 1.98 -0.31
CA GLY A 102 28.71 1.35 0.68
C GLY A 102 27.68 2.27 1.33
N ARG A 103 27.60 3.54 0.90
CA ARG A 103 26.52 4.46 1.23
C ARG A 103 25.49 4.47 0.12
N VAL A 104 24.23 4.61 0.50
CA VAL A 104 23.10 4.70 -0.43
C VAL A 104 22.40 6.04 -0.21
N ALA A 105 22.43 6.90 -1.21
CA ALA A 105 21.61 8.11 -1.25
C ALA A 105 20.34 7.83 -2.06
N VAL A 106 19.18 8.17 -1.50
CA VAL A 106 17.87 7.94 -2.12
C VAL A 106 17.19 9.28 -2.40
N TYR A 107 16.79 9.49 -3.65
CA TYR A 107 16.06 10.67 -4.14
C TYR A 107 14.63 10.24 -4.47
N LEU A 108 13.62 10.92 -3.91
CA LEU A 108 12.22 10.61 -4.12
C LEU A 108 11.49 11.80 -4.74
N ALA A 109 10.66 11.55 -5.76
CA ALA A 109 9.79 12.57 -6.32
C ALA A 109 8.62 12.87 -5.37
N LEU A 110 8.72 13.94 -4.58
CA LEU A 110 7.62 14.40 -3.70
C LEU A 110 6.40 14.92 -4.47
N ALA A 111 6.56 15.26 -5.75
CA ALA A 111 5.48 15.74 -6.61
C ALA A 111 4.39 14.69 -6.89
N GLN A 112 4.67 13.40 -6.67
CA GLN A 112 3.80 12.27 -7.05
C GLN A 112 2.70 11.93 -6.01
N GLY A 113 2.48 12.79 -5.01
CA GLY A 113 1.49 12.58 -3.96
C GLY A 113 2.07 11.80 -2.77
N GLY A 114 1.84 12.32 -1.56
CA GLY A 114 2.51 11.87 -0.33
C GLY A 114 2.39 10.37 -0.05
N MET A 115 1.25 9.76 -0.40
CA MET A 115 1.03 8.33 -0.16
C MET A 115 1.84 7.42 -1.12
N LYS A 116 1.99 7.79 -2.40
CA LYS A 116 2.79 7.03 -3.37
C LYS A 116 4.29 7.08 -3.02
N ALA A 117 4.76 8.25 -2.57
CA ALA A 117 6.12 8.45 -2.09
C ALA A 117 6.41 7.64 -0.82
N GLU A 118 5.47 7.58 0.13
CA GLU A 118 5.66 6.80 1.37
C GLU A 118 5.70 5.29 1.11
N VAL A 119 4.86 4.78 0.21
CA VAL A 119 4.90 3.36 -0.21
C VAL A 119 6.22 3.03 -0.89
N LEU A 120 6.71 3.89 -1.79
CA LEU A 120 7.98 3.70 -2.49
C LEU A 120 9.16 3.73 -1.52
N LYS A 121 9.16 4.69 -0.59
CA LYS A 121 10.14 4.76 0.50
C LYS A 121 10.17 3.47 1.31
N GLY A 122 9.01 2.99 1.76
CA GLY A 122 8.92 1.75 2.53
C GLY A 122 9.44 0.51 1.78
N ARG A 123 9.17 0.42 0.46
CA ARG A 123 9.71 -0.66 -0.39
C ARG A 123 11.24 -0.58 -0.52
N ILE A 124 11.78 0.62 -0.74
CA ILE A 124 13.24 0.84 -0.84
C ILE A 124 13.92 0.51 0.50
N GLU A 125 13.37 0.98 1.62
CA GLU A 125 13.87 0.66 2.97
C GLU A 125 13.87 -0.85 3.23
N HIS A 126 12.80 -1.55 2.84
CA HIS A 126 12.71 -3.00 2.97
C HIS A 126 13.77 -3.72 2.12
N ALA A 127 13.97 -3.30 0.87
CA ALA A 127 15.00 -3.87 -0.02
C ALA A 127 16.42 -3.64 0.52
N LEU A 128 16.71 -2.42 0.99
CA LEU A 128 18.01 -2.09 1.61
C LEU A 128 18.25 -2.87 2.90
N GLY A 129 17.20 -3.08 3.71
CA GLY A 129 17.25 -3.91 4.90
C GLY A 129 17.63 -5.36 4.59
N ARG A 130 17.00 -5.96 3.58
CA ARG A 130 17.33 -7.32 3.11
C ARG A 130 18.75 -7.41 2.56
N TYR A 131 19.16 -6.44 1.75
CA TYR A 131 20.53 -6.38 1.23
C TYR A 131 21.56 -6.30 2.36
N LYS A 132 21.33 -5.44 3.36
CA LYS A 132 22.20 -5.31 4.53
C LYS A 132 22.28 -6.62 5.32
N ALA A 133 21.15 -7.31 5.54
CA ALA A 133 21.13 -8.58 6.24
C ALA A 133 21.97 -9.65 5.52
N ALA A 134 21.80 -9.77 4.19
CA ALA A 134 22.59 -10.69 3.36
C ALA A 134 24.10 -10.37 3.41
N LEU A 135 24.46 -9.08 3.41
CA LEU A 135 25.85 -8.62 3.52
C LEU A 135 26.47 -8.97 4.87
N VAL A 136 25.70 -8.81 5.96
CA VAL A 136 26.15 -9.15 7.30
C VAL A 136 26.36 -10.66 7.41
N GLU A 137 25.40 -11.45 6.95
CA GLU A 137 25.50 -12.91 6.94
C GLU A 137 26.71 -13.40 6.14
N ALA A 138 26.94 -12.85 4.94
CA ALA A 138 28.10 -13.19 4.13
C ALA A 138 29.43 -12.86 4.85
N ARG A 139 29.49 -11.73 5.57
CA ARG A 139 30.67 -11.33 6.35
C ARG A 139 30.88 -12.19 7.59
N LEU A 140 29.81 -12.58 8.29
CA LEU A 140 29.87 -13.47 9.46
C LEU A 140 30.40 -14.85 9.06
N ARG A 141 29.85 -15.42 7.98
CA ARG A 141 30.35 -16.70 7.42
C ARG A 141 31.82 -16.61 6.99
N ALA A 142 32.21 -15.51 6.34
CA ALA A 142 33.61 -15.28 5.95
C ALA A 142 34.55 -15.15 7.16
N ALA A 143 34.04 -14.69 8.31
CA ALA A 143 34.77 -14.61 9.56
C ALA A 143 34.74 -15.92 10.39
N GLY A 144 34.04 -16.96 9.91
CA GLY A 144 33.89 -18.24 10.61
C GLY A 144 32.97 -18.18 11.83
N LEU A 145 32.12 -17.15 11.92
CA LEU A 145 31.12 -16.97 12.97
C LEU A 145 29.76 -17.35 12.37
N ASP A 146 29.14 -18.41 12.89
CA ASP A 146 27.78 -18.86 12.57
C ASP A 146 26.83 -18.53 13.73
#